data_AF-A0A7L3NXV2-F1
#
_entry.id   AF-A0A7L3NXV2-F1
#
_cell.length_a   1.000
_cell.length_b   1.000
_cell.length_c   1.000
_cell.angle_alpha   90.00
_cell.angle_beta   90.00
_cell.angle_gamma   90.00
#
_symmetry.space_group_name_H-M   'P 1'
#
loop_
_entity.id
_entity.type
_entity.pdbx_description
1 polymer ?
#
loop_
_entity_poly.entity_id
_entity_poly.type
_entity_poly.pdbx_seq_one_letter_code
_entity_poly.pdbx_strand_id
1 'polypeptide(L)'
;VKELVLDNCRSCDGRIEGLTDEFEELEFLSTINVGLASVADLPKLNKLKKLELSDNRISGGLEVLAEKCPNLTYLNLSGNKLKDLGTIEPLKKLENLKSLDLFNCEVTNLNNYRENVFKLLPQLTYLDGYDRDDKEASDSDAEGYVEGDEEEDED
;
A
#
# COMPACT_ATOMS: atom_id res chain seq x y z
N VAL A 1 15.52 -3.52 11.70
CA VAL A 1 15.34 -2.20 11.06
C VAL A 1 13.85 -1.99 10.91
N LYS A 2 13.30 -0.85 11.36
CA LYS A 2 11.85 -0.58 11.31
C LYS A 2 11.41 0.20 10.07
N GLU A 3 12.30 1.00 9.52
CA GLU A 3 12.01 1.85 8.37
C GLU A 3 13.11 1.70 7.33
N LEU A 4 12.72 1.60 6.06
CA LEU A 4 13.66 1.50 4.94
C LEU A 4 13.17 2.35 3.78
N VAL A 5 14.00 3.31 3.35
CA VAL A 5 13.72 4.22 2.24
C VAL A 5 14.72 3.96 1.13
N LEU A 6 14.23 3.60 -0.06
CA LEU A 6 14.99 3.24 -1.25
C LEU A 6 14.62 4.12 -2.46
N ASP A 7 14.07 5.30 -2.20
CA ASP A 7 13.55 6.18 -3.23
C ASP A 7 14.63 6.59 -4.23
N ASN A 8 14.23 6.73 -5.50
CA ASN A 8 15.10 7.12 -6.62
C ASN A 8 16.28 6.16 -6.89
N CYS A 9 16.29 5.00 -6.25
CA CYS A 9 17.20 3.90 -6.59
C CYS A 9 16.70 3.21 -7.87
N ARG A 10 17.58 2.68 -8.71
CA ARG A 10 17.14 1.97 -9.91
C ARG A 10 16.99 0.48 -9.62
N SER A 11 15.78 -0.05 -9.79
CA SER A 11 15.56 -1.49 -9.82
C SER A 11 16.19 -2.14 -11.07
N CYS A 12 16.76 -3.33 -10.90
CA CYS A 12 17.14 -4.18 -12.02
C CYS A 12 15.87 -4.80 -12.61
N ASP A 13 15.65 -4.64 -13.91
CA ASP A 13 14.53 -5.23 -14.65
C ASP A 13 13.12 -4.95 -14.08
N GLY A 14 12.97 -3.88 -13.30
CA GLY A 14 11.70 -3.50 -12.68
C GLY A 14 11.26 -4.40 -11.52
N ARG A 15 12.22 -5.05 -10.85
CA ARG A 15 11.99 -5.96 -9.72
C ARG A 15 12.69 -5.52 -8.46
N ILE A 16 12.18 -5.98 -7.33
CA ILE A 16 12.81 -5.78 -6.04
C ILE A 16 13.94 -6.79 -5.90
N GLU A 17 15.14 -6.30 -5.57
CA GLU A 17 16.32 -7.12 -5.31
C GLU A 17 16.93 -6.75 -3.96
N GLY A 18 17.50 -7.72 -3.26
CA GLY A 18 18.20 -7.51 -2.00
C GLY A 18 17.31 -7.37 -0.75
N LEU A 19 15.99 -7.26 -0.90
CA LEU A 19 15.06 -7.45 0.22
C LEU A 19 14.85 -8.94 0.49
N THR A 20 15.23 -9.37 1.69
CA THR A 20 15.09 -10.75 2.17
C THR A 20 14.06 -10.83 3.30
N ASP A 21 13.79 -12.03 3.79
CA ASP A 21 12.95 -12.27 4.97
C ASP A 21 13.62 -11.85 6.29
N GLU A 22 14.91 -11.47 6.29
CA GLU A 22 15.62 -10.97 7.48
C GLU A 22 15.09 -9.62 7.99
N PHE A 23 14.32 -8.90 7.17
CA PHE A 23 13.69 -7.62 7.54
C PHE A 23 12.37 -7.83 8.32
N GLU A 24 12.37 -8.77 9.28
CA GLU A 24 11.17 -9.19 10.03
C GLU A 24 10.52 -8.05 10.83
N GLU A 25 11.33 -7.08 11.28
CA GLU A 25 10.92 -5.91 12.07
C GLU A 25 10.53 -4.69 11.23
N LEU A 26 10.49 -4.81 9.90
CA LEU A 26 10.21 -3.69 9.01
C LEU A 26 8.72 -3.31 9.08
N GLU A 27 8.46 -2.05 9.43
CA GLU A 27 7.12 -1.47 9.58
C GLU A 27 6.81 -0.48 8.43
N PHE A 28 7.84 0.17 7.88
CA PHE A 28 7.74 1.10 6.75
C PHE A 28 8.74 0.79 5.65
N LEU A 29 8.25 0.71 4.41
CA LEU A 29 9.06 0.56 3.21
C LEU A 29 8.67 1.61 2.17
N SER A 30 9.66 2.37 1.70
CA SER A 30 9.49 3.33 0.61
C SER A 30 10.38 2.97 -0.58
N THR A 31 9.75 2.87 -1.75
CA THR A 31 10.39 2.53 -3.03
C THR A 31 9.83 3.44 -4.13
N ILE A 32 9.92 4.75 -3.92
CA ILE A 32 9.37 5.75 -4.84
C ILE A 32 10.28 5.94 -6.05
N ASN A 33 9.69 6.00 -7.25
CA ASN A 33 10.42 6.30 -8.50
C ASN A 33 11.64 5.38 -8.73
N VAL A 34 11.46 4.08 -8.49
CA VAL A 34 12.54 3.09 -8.67
C VAL A 34 12.41 2.28 -9.97
N GLY A 35 11.32 2.49 -10.71
CA GLY A 35 11.03 1.81 -11.97
C GLY A 35 10.46 0.41 -11.83
N LEU A 36 9.89 0.06 -10.67
CA LEU A 36 9.28 -1.24 -10.43
C LEU A 36 8.10 -1.48 -11.38
N ALA A 37 8.04 -2.67 -11.96
CA ALA A 37 6.91 -3.13 -12.77
C ALA A 37 6.03 -4.13 -12.02
N SER A 38 6.53 -4.72 -10.93
CA SER A 38 5.84 -5.73 -10.14
C SER A 38 6.29 -5.70 -8.68
N VAL A 39 5.41 -6.20 -7.81
CA VAL A 39 5.65 -6.42 -6.37
C VAL A 39 5.80 -7.91 -6.03
N ALA A 40 5.87 -8.79 -7.03
CA ALA A 40 5.92 -10.25 -6.84
C ALA A 40 7.13 -10.74 -6.03
N ASP A 41 8.26 -10.03 -6.15
CA ASP A 41 9.52 -10.38 -5.50
C ASP A 41 9.62 -9.83 -4.06
N LEU A 42 8.56 -9.24 -3.50
CA LEU A 42 8.55 -8.86 -2.09
C LEU A 42 8.75 -10.11 -1.20
N PRO A 43 9.65 -10.05 -0.20
CA PRO A 43 9.72 -11.06 0.85
C PRO A 43 8.48 -10.97 1.74
N LYS A 44 8.32 -11.94 2.64
CA LYS A 44 7.23 -11.90 3.61
C LYS A 44 7.60 -10.91 4.73
N LEU A 45 6.89 -9.79 4.79
CA LEU A 45 7.10 -8.69 5.72
C LEU A 45 5.87 -8.56 6.63
N ASN A 46 5.79 -9.45 7.63
CA ASN A 46 4.60 -9.55 8.47
C ASN A 46 4.33 -8.30 9.32
N LYS A 47 5.37 -7.54 9.68
CA LYS A 47 5.21 -6.32 10.48
C LYS A 47 5.01 -5.06 9.64
N LEU A 48 5.03 -5.16 8.31
CA LEU A 48 4.91 -4.01 7.42
C LEU A 48 3.49 -3.43 7.48
N LYS A 49 3.42 -2.14 7.82
CA LYS A 49 2.16 -1.39 7.95
C LYS A 49 2.00 -0.36 6.86
N LYS A 50 3.11 0.26 6.43
CA LYS A 50 3.11 1.33 5.42
C LYS A 50 4.03 0.99 4.25
N LEU A 51 3.48 1.06 3.04
CA LEU A 51 4.19 0.77 1.80
C LEU A 51 3.98 1.88 0.76
N GLU A 52 5.06 2.55 0.39
CA GLU A 52 5.09 3.60 -0.65
C GLU A 52 5.68 3.04 -1.95
N LEU A 53 4.85 2.99 -2.99
CA LEU A 53 5.18 2.49 -4.33
C LEU A 53 4.91 3.53 -5.41
N SER A 54 4.87 4.81 -5.06
CA SER A 54 4.53 5.88 -6.00
C SER A 54 5.57 6.05 -7.12
N ASP A 55 5.10 6.59 -8.25
CA ASP A 55 5.92 6.84 -9.44
C ASP A 55 6.66 5.60 -10.00
N ASN A 56 6.02 4.44 -9.92
CA ASN A 56 6.50 3.21 -10.53
C ASN A 56 5.72 2.86 -11.82
N ARG A 57 5.87 1.63 -12.31
CA ARG A 57 5.26 1.13 -13.55
C ARG A 57 4.37 -0.09 -13.30
N ILE A 58 3.87 -0.25 -12.07
CA ILE A 58 3.04 -1.37 -11.66
C ILE A 58 1.71 -1.30 -12.40
N SER A 59 1.28 -2.43 -12.96
CA SER A 59 0.01 -2.52 -13.73
C SER A 59 -0.86 -3.70 -13.30
N GLY A 60 -0.57 -4.32 -12.14
CA GLY A 60 -1.27 -5.50 -11.63
C GLY A 60 -0.37 -6.34 -10.71
N GLY A 61 -0.77 -7.59 -10.45
CA GLY A 61 -0.02 -8.51 -9.59
C GLY A 61 -0.11 -8.15 -8.10
N LEU A 62 -1.15 -7.42 -7.70
CA LEU A 62 -1.34 -6.95 -6.32
C LEU A 62 -1.81 -8.05 -5.36
N GLU A 63 -2.22 -9.21 -5.87
CA GLU A 63 -2.66 -10.36 -5.08
C GLU A 63 -1.59 -10.88 -4.11
N VAL A 64 -0.31 -10.72 -4.45
CA VAL A 64 0.82 -11.13 -3.60
C VAL A 64 0.92 -10.30 -2.32
N LEU A 65 0.41 -9.07 -2.32
CA LEU A 65 0.50 -8.18 -1.16
C LEU A 65 -0.23 -8.78 0.05
N ALA A 66 -1.35 -9.46 -0.17
CA ALA A 66 -2.09 -10.12 0.91
C ALA A 66 -1.31 -11.27 1.56
N GLU A 67 -0.47 -11.97 0.79
CA GLU A 67 0.36 -13.07 1.30
C GLU A 67 1.65 -12.57 1.95
N LYS A 68 2.22 -11.50 1.40
CA LYS A 68 3.54 -10.97 1.79
C LYS A 68 3.45 -9.94 2.91
N CYS A 69 2.42 -9.09 2.91
CA CYS A 69 2.24 -7.96 3.82
C CYS A 69 0.83 -7.98 4.43
N PRO A 70 0.46 -9.02 5.21
CA PRO A 70 -0.91 -9.22 5.68
C PRO A 70 -1.41 -8.12 6.66
N ASN A 71 -0.50 -7.40 7.30
CA ASN A 71 -0.80 -6.35 8.27
C ASN A 71 -0.70 -4.93 7.69
N LEU A 72 -0.71 -4.80 6.36
CA LEU A 72 -0.62 -3.51 5.69
C LEU A 72 -1.87 -2.66 5.97
N THR A 73 -1.68 -1.43 6.45
CA THR A 73 -2.74 -0.47 6.76
C THR A 73 -2.74 0.72 5.79
N TYR A 74 -1.58 1.07 5.23
CA TYR A 74 -1.42 2.14 4.26
C TYR A 74 -0.68 1.66 3.01
N LEU A 75 -1.22 1.98 1.83
CA LEU A 75 -0.62 1.66 0.55
C LEU A 75 -0.74 2.85 -0.42
N ASN A 76 0.40 3.34 -0.91
CA ASN A 76 0.42 4.35 -1.96
C ASN A 76 0.87 3.75 -3.29
N LEU A 77 -0.02 3.77 -4.26
CA LEU A 77 0.19 3.31 -5.64
C LEU A 77 0.07 4.45 -6.65
N SER A 78 0.13 5.71 -6.21
CA SER A 78 0.03 6.86 -7.10
C SER A 78 1.08 6.85 -8.23
N GLY A 79 0.71 7.38 -9.40
CA GLY A 79 1.62 7.43 -10.55
C GLY A 79 1.96 6.07 -11.19
N ASN A 80 1.21 5.01 -10.88
CA ASN A 80 1.36 3.69 -11.52
C ASN A 80 0.40 3.50 -12.71
N LYS A 81 0.50 2.35 -13.38
CA LYS A 81 -0.26 2.00 -14.60
C LYS A 81 -1.49 1.14 -14.30
N LEU A 82 -2.23 1.51 -13.26
CA LEU A 82 -3.46 0.82 -12.85
C LEU A 82 -4.63 1.36 -13.68
N LYS A 83 -5.15 0.52 -14.58
CA LYS A 83 -6.10 0.94 -15.62
C LYS A 83 -7.58 0.79 -15.25
N ASP A 84 -7.91 -0.18 -14.42
CA ASP A 84 -9.29 -0.55 -14.13
C ASP A 84 -9.46 -1.11 -12.72
N LEU A 85 -10.70 -1.20 -12.27
CA LEU A 85 -11.07 -1.74 -10.96
C LEU A 85 -10.62 -3.21 -10.78
N GLY A 86 -10.55 -3.98 -11.86
CA GLY A 86 -10.08 -5.38 -11.81
C GLY A 86 -8.61 -5.48 -11.42
N THR A 87 -7.82 -4.45 -11.77
CA THR A 87 -6.39 -4.38 -11.42
C THR A 87 -6.18 -4.18 -9.90
N ILE A 88 -7.11 -3.50 -9.22
CA ILE A 88 -7.06 -3.25 -7.77
C ILE A 88 -7.95 -4.19 -6.95
N GLU A 89 -8.83 -4.97 -7.58
CA GLU A 89 -9.68 -5.97 -6.91
C GLU A 89 -8.91 -6.89 -5.95
N PRO A 90 -7.69 -7.37 -6.26
CA PRO A 90 -6.95 -8.21 -5.33
C PRO A 90 -6.68 -7.59 -3.96
N LEU A 91 -6.65 -6.24 -3.86
CA LEU A 91 -6.47 -5.52 -2.60
C LEU A 91 -7.60 -5.79 -1.60
N LYS A 92 -8.75 -6.32 -2.04
CA LYS A 92 -9.85 -6.72 -1.15
C LYS A 92 -9.42 -7.73 -0.09
N LYS A 93 -8.36 -8.50 -0.35
CA LYS A 93 -7.79 -9.51 0.58
C LYS A 93 -6.94 -8.88 1.69
N LEU A 94 -6.56 -7.61 1.58
CA LEU A 94 -5.88 -6.88 2.64
C LEU A 94 -6.94 -6.36 3.62
N GLU A 95 -7.32 -7.20 4.58
CA GLU A 95 -8.41 -6.91 5.53
C GLU A 95 -8.10 -5.71 6.43
N ASN A 96 -6.81 -5.47 6.69
CA ASN A 96 -6.32 -4.38 7.52
C ASN A 96 -6.10 -3.05 6.77
N LEU A 97 -6.23 -3.04 5.43
CA LEU A 97 -5.94 -1.84 4.64
C LEU A 97 -6.98 -0.74 4.92
N LYS A 98 -6.51 0.41 5.41
CA LYS A 98 -7.33 1.57 5.78
C LYS A 98 -7.17 2.75 4.84
N SER A 99 -5.97 2.96 4.31
CA SER A 99 -5.68 4.06 3.39
C SER A 99 -5.05 3.56 2.10
N LEU A 100 -5.55 4.07 0.98
CA LEU A 100 -5.09 3.72 -0.36
C LEU A 100 -5.01 4.99 -1.20
N ASP A 101 -3.85 5.24 -1.81
CA ASP A 101 -3.67 6.34 -2.75
C ASP A 101 -3.46 5.79 -4.16
N LEU A 102 -4.29 6.23 -5.11
CA LEU A 102 -4.27 5.85 -6.52
C LEU A 102 -4.17 7.08 -7.44
N PHE A 103 -3.95 8.28 -6.90
CA PHE A 103 -3.72 9.51 -7.66
C PHE A 103 -2.82 9.28 -8.89
N ASN A 104 -3.17 9.93 -10.00
CA ASN A 104 -2.40 9.85 -11.24
C ASN A 104 -2.28 8.41 -11.82
N CYS A 105 -3.23 7.52 -11.51
CA CYS A 105 -3.43 6.25 -12.22
C CYS A 105 -4.59 6.38 -13.22
N GLU A 106 -4.60 5.55 -14.26
CA GLU A 106 -5.68 5.56 -15.26
C GLU A 106 -7.07 5.23 -14.67
N VAL A 107 -7.12 4.41 -13.61
CA VAL A 107 -8.35 4.03 -12.89
C VAL A 107 -9.09 5.24 -12.30
N THR A 108 -8.40 6.34 -11.98
CA THR A 108 -9.04 7.54 -11.41
C THR A 108 -9.91 8.28 -12.42
N ASN A 109 -9.75 8.01 -13.71
CA ASN A 109 -10.54 8.62 -14.78
C ASN A 109 -11.88 7.92 -15.01
N LEU A 110 -12.17 6.83 -14.30
CA LEU A 110 -13.43 6.12 -14.40
C LEU A 110 -14.57 6.93 -13.77
N ASN A 111 -15.75 6.87 -14.39
CA ASN A 111 -16.96 7.44 -13.80
C ASN A 111 -17.24 6.79 -12.45
N ASN A 112 -17.63 7.61 -11.47
CA ASN A 112 -17.92 7.18 -10.10
C ASN A 112 -16.74 6.41 -9.48
N TYR A 113 -15.51 6.75 -9.85
CA TYR A 113 -14.29 6.08 -9.37
C TYR A 113 -14.28 5.87 -7.85
N ARG A 114 -14.43 6.93 -7.04
CA ARG A 114 -14.41 6.83 -5.57
C ARG A 114 -15.49 5.89 -5.03
N GLU A 115 -16.73 6.05 -5.48
CA GLU A 115 -17.87 5.21 -5.07
C GLU A 115 -17.62 3.73 -5.40
N ASN A 116 -17.12 3.46 -6.61
CA ASN A 116 -16.82 2.11 -7.05
C ASN A 116 -15.67 1.48 -6.27
N VAL A 117 -14.63 2.25 -5.94
CA VAL A 117 -13.51 1.78 -5.11
C VAL A 117 -13.97 1.48 -3.69
N PHE A 118 -14.71 2.37 -3.04
CA PHE A 118 -15.24 2.12 -1.69
C PHE A 118 -16.23 0.95 -1.64
N LYS A 119 -16.96 0.69 -2.74
CA LYS A 119 -17.82 -0.49 -2.86
C LYS A 119 -17.01 -1.78 -3.06
N LEU A 120 -15.92 -1.71 -3.81
CA LEU A 120 -15.02 -2.83 -4.06
C LEU A 120 -14.18 -3.20 -2.84
N LEU A 121 -13.72 -2.18 -2.11
CA LEU A 121 -12.83 -2.25 -0.95
C LEU A 121 -13.54 -1.67 0.28
N PRO A 122 -14.55 -2.37 0.84
CA PRO A 122 -15.34 -1.86 1.96
C PRO A 122 -14.54 -1.62 3.24
N GLN A 123 -13.39 -2.30 3.41
CA GLN A 123 -12.49 -2.11 4.55
C GLN A 123 -11.80 -0.74 4.59
N LEU A 124 -11.77 -0.04 3.46
CA LEU A 124 -11.06 1.22 3.30
C LEU A 124 -11.77 2.35 4.06
N THR A 125 -10.99 3.15 4.75
CA THR A 125 -11.44 4.38 5.42
C THR A 125 -11.17 5.58 4.52
N TYR A 126 -9.95 5.67 3.99
CA TYR A 126 -9.46 6.79 3.20
C TYR A 126 -9.03 6.34 1.81
N LEU A 127 -9.47 7.08 0.80
CA LEU A 127 -9.04 6.92 -0.58
C LEU A 127 -8.51 8.27 -1.07
N ASP A 128 -7.29 8.30 -1.59
CA ASP A 128 -6.68 9.52 -2.12
C ASP A 128 -6.66 10.66 -1.07
N GLY A 129 -6.41 10.32 0.19
CA GLY A 129 -6.41 11.26 1.32
C GLY A 129 -7.79 11.67 1.88
N TYR A 130 -8.91 11.19 1.33
CA TYR A 130 -10.26 11.57 1.77
C TYR A 130 -11.16 10.38 2.09
N ASP A 131 -12.03 10.52 3.09
CA ASP A 131 -13.03 9.51 3.45
C ASP A 131 -14.25 9.49 2.48
N ARG A 132 -15.28 8.73 2.84
CA ARG A 132 -16.53 8.62 2.07
C ARG A 132 -17.38 9.90 2.06
N ASP A 133 -17.17 10.78 3.03
CA ASP A 133 -17.86 12.05 3.22
C ASP A 133 -17.02 13.24 2.71
N ASP A 134 -15.94 12.97 1.96
CA ASP A 134 -14.95 13.95 1.48
C ASP A 134 -14.23 14.73 2.61
N LYS A 135 -14.09 14.12 3.79
CA LYS A 135 -13.25 14.66 4.87
C LYS A 135 -11.81 14.19 4.68
N GLU A 136 -10.89 15.14 4.75
CA GLU A 136 -9.45 14.87 4.67
C GLU A 136 -8.99 14.03 5.88
N ALA A 137 -8.13 13.05 5.62
CA ALA A 137 -7.48 12.28 6.67
C ALA A 137 -6.66 13.21 7.55
N SER A 138 -6.72 13.03 8.87
CA SER A 138 -5.83 13.75 9.76
C SER A 138 -4.39 13.22 9.63
N ASP A 139 -3.39 14.05 9.93
CA ASP A 139 -1.99 13.60 9.94
C ASP A 139 -1.77 12.35 10.82
N SER A 140 -2.52 12.24 11.92
CA SER A 140 -2.51 11.09 12.82
C SER A 140 -3.05 9.80 12.18
N ASP A 141 -4.04 9.92 11.29
CA ASP A 141 -4.66 8.80 10.59
C ASP A 141 -3.85 8.34 9.36
N ALA A 142 -3.14 9.28 8.71
CA ALA A 142 -2.34 9.04 7.53
C ALA A 142 -0.99 8.37 7.84
N GLU A 143 -0.45 8.58 9.05
CA GLU A 143 0.83 7.99 9.46
C GLU A 143 0.69 6.58 10.04
N GLY A 144 -0.53 6.04 10.15
CA GLY A 144 -0.73 4.68 10.64
C GLY A 144 -0.03 4.45 11.98
N TYR A 145 0.04 5.49 12.82
CA TYR A 145 0.56 5.37 14.17
C TYR A 145 -0.19 4.24 14.85
N VAL A 146 0.56 3.18 15.07
CA VAL A 146 0.22 2.13 15.99
C VAL A 146 0.17 2.83 17.33
N GLU A 147 -1.02 3.20 17.82
CA GLU A 147 -1.19 3.18 19.27
C GLU A 147 -0.73 1.78 19.66
N GLY A 148 0.35 1.72 20.45
CA GLY A 148 0.90 0.46 20.90
C GLY A 148 -0.24 -0.39 21.42
N ASP A 149 -0.26 -1.66 21.02
CA ASP A 149 -0.79 -2.70 21.88
C ASP A 149 -0.02 -2.55 23.21
N GLU A 150 -0.53 -1.71 24.11
CA GLU A 150 -0.36 -1.93 25.53
C GLU A 150 -1.07 -3.25 25.78
N GLU A 151 -0.31 -4.34 25.66
CA GLU A 151 -0.61 -5.58 26.37
C GLU A 151 -0.80 -5.15 27.83
N GLU A 152 -2.06 -4.96 28.23
CA GLU A 152 -2.45 -4.93 29.63
C GLU A 152 -2.15 -6.34 30.18
N ASP A 153 -0.89 -6.56 30.54
CA ASP A 153 -0.50 -7.59 31.49
C ASP A 153 -1.20 -7.23 32.82
N GLU A 154 -2.44 -7.68 33.00
CA GLU A 154 -3.08 -7.73 34.32
C GLU A 154 -2.36 -8.79 35.17
N ASP A 155 -1.70 -8.31 36.25
CA ASP A 155 -1.09 -9.09 37.35
C ASP A 155 -2.05 -10.13 38.00
#